data_AF-A0A3B9Y1F8-F1
#
_entry.id   AF-A0A3B9Y1F8-F1
#
_cell.length_a   1.000
_cell.length_b   1.000
_cell.length_c   1.000
_cell.angle_alpha   90.00
_cell.angle_beta   90.00
_cell.angle_gamma   90.00
#
_symmetry.space_group_name_H-M   'P 1'
#
loop_
_entity.id
_entity.type
_entity.pdbx_description
1 polymer ?
#
loop_
_entity_poly.entity_id
_entity_poly.type
_entity_poly.pdbx_seq_one_letter_code
_entity_poly.pdbx_strand_id
1 'polypeptide(L)'
;MAEVTFAEELKQVPKSTKSTFLRSHQLKYDGLLVLVTLIWGSTFLVVKETLKLTGPFTYLALSYSVGTLALALIFHKRLLRITRLEVKSGLTIGIFLFAGYALQTTGIQYTTVSKAGFIT
;
A
#
# COMPACT_ATOMS: atom_id res chain seq x y z
N MET A 1 -39.59 34.91 16.35
CA MET A 1 -39.77 33.89 17.42
C MET A 1 -39.42 32.47 16.98
N ALA A 2 -39.38 32.14 15.67
CA ALA A 2 -38.98 30.80 15.19
C ALA A 2 -37.45 30.56 15.15
N GLU A 3 -36.62 31.60 14.97
CA GLU A 3 -35.15 31.44 14.98
C GLU A 3 -34.56 31.10 16.37
N VAL A 4 -35.16 31.61 17.44
CA VAL A 4 -34.68 31.36 18.82
C VAL A 4 -34.96 29.90 19.22
N THR A 5 -36.07 29.32 18.75
CA THR A 5 -36.41 27.91 18.99
C THR A 5 -35.50 26.96 18.20
N PHE A 6 -35.07 27.34 16.98
CA PHE A 6 -34.16 26.53 16.17
C PHE A 6 -32.73 26.49 16.74
N ALA A 7 -32.28 27.58 17.38
CA ALA A 7 -30.99 27.63 18.07
C ALA A 7 -30.92 26.74 19.33
N GLU A 8 -32.06 26.53 20.02
CA GLU A 8 -32.15 25.61 21.16
C GLU A 8 -32.13 24.13 20.72
N GLU A 9 -32.76 23.77 19.60
CA GLU A 9 -32.69 22.40 19.07
C GLU A 9 -31.27 21.99 18.64
N LEU A 10 -30.49 22.91 18.05
CA LEU A 10 -29.10 22.61 17.66
C LEU A 10 -28.15 22.45 18.87
N LYS A 11 -28.57 22.87 20.07
CA LYS A 11 -27.84 22.63 21.32
C LYS A 11 -28.10 21.24 21.90
N GLN A 12 -29.16 20.57 21.44
CA GLN A 12 -29.58 19.25 21.90
C GLN A 12 -29.05 18.08 21.06
N VAL A 13 -28.27 18.34 20.00
CA VAL A 13 -27.55 17.28 19.28
C VAL A 13 -26.54 16.66 20.26
N PRO A 14 -26.69 15.37 20.64
CA PRO A 14 -25.82 14.73 21.61
C PRO A 14 -24.39 14.60 21.04
N LYS A 15 -23.55 15.60 21.31
CA LYS A 15 -22.12 15.61 21.00
C LYS A 15 -21.33 14.83 22.06
N SER A 16 -21.62 13.55 22.26
CA SER A 16 -20.70 12.65 22.98
C SER A 16 -21.25 11.22 23.01
N THR A 17 -20.38 10.23 22.77
CA THR A 17 -20.27 8.95 23.55
C THR A 17 -19.78 7.75 22.73
N LYS A 18 -19.68 7.81 21.39
CA LYS A 18 -19.11 6.70 20.58
C LYS A 18 -17.61 6.79 20.27
N SER A 19 -16.88 7.75 20.85
CA SER A 19 -15.45 7.97 20.52
C SER A 19 -14.47 7.20 21.40
N THR A 20 -14.82 6.89 22.65
CA THR A 20 -13.84 6.34 23.62
C THR A 20 -13.70 4.82 23.55
N PHE A 21 -14.77 4.08 23.25
CA PHE A 21 -14.73 2.60 23.26
C PHE A 21 -14.10 2.01 21.98
N LEU A 22 -14.25 2.68 20.83
CA LEU A 22 -13.55 2.31 19.60
C LEU A 22 -12.04 2.61 19.67
N ARG A 23 -11.61 3.48 20.58
CA ARG A 23 -10.25 4.05 20.66
C ARG A 23 -9.16 3.03 20.97
N SER A 24 -9.43 1.95 21.70
CA SER A 24 -8.40 0.95 22.07
C SER A 24 -8.09 -0.04 20.94
N HIS A 25 -9.07 -0.34 20.10
CA HIS A 25 -8.86 -1.10 18.87
C HIS A 25 -8.25 -0.21 17.79
N GLN A 26 -8.77 1.03 17.64
CA GLN A 26 -8.21 2.04 16.74
C GLN A 26 -6.74 2.33 17.08
N LEU A 27 -6.33 2.45 18.35
CA LEU A 27 -4.92 2.65 18.71
C LEU A 27 -4.00 1.50 18.25
N LYS A 28 -4.49 0.25 18.26
CA LYS A 28 -3.73 -0.90 17.76
C LYS A 28 -3.58 -0.83 16.24
N TYR A 29 -4.64 -0.44 15.53
CA TYR A 29 -4.61 -0.26 14.09
C TYR A 29 -3.77 0.96 13.68
N ASP A 30 -3.87 2.07 14.41
CA ASP A 30 -3.06 3.28 14.24
C ASP A 30 -1.58 2.98 14.50
N GLY A 31 -1.27 2.21 15.55
CA GLY A 31 0.09 1.73 15.81
C GLY A 31 0.62 0.83 14.69
N LEU A 32 -0.22 -0.05 14.14
CA LEU A 32 0.14 -0.88 12.99
C LEU A 32 0.36 -0.05 11.72
N LEU A 33 -0.46 0.99 11.51
CA LEU A 33 -0.29 1.95 10.41
C LEU A 33 1.04 2.69 10.53
N VAL A 34 1.37 3.20 11.72
CA VAL A 34 2.67 3.87 11.96
C VAL A 34 3.83 2.91 11.69
N LEU A 35 3.76 1.66 12.18
CA LEU A 35 4.79 0.66 11.90
C LEU A 35 4.93 0.38 10.41
N VAL A 36 3.81 0.19 9.69
CA VAL A 36 3.83 0.00 8.24
C VAL A 36 4.45 1.20 7.53
N THR A 37 4.09 2.42 7.91
CA THR A 37 4.67 3.64 7.34
C THR A 37 6.18 3.74 7.60
N LEU A 38 6.64 3.36 8.79
CA LEU A 38 8.08 3.34 9.11
C LEU A 38 8.83 2.30 8.29
N ILE A 39 8.30 1.08 8.21
CA ILE A 39 8.88 -0.01 7.40
C ILE A 39 8.93 0.41 5.93
N TRP A 40 7.84 0.96 5.41
CA TRP A 40 7.73 1.35 4.02
C TRP A 40 8.65 2.53 3.68
N GLY A 41 8.70 3.55 4.55
CA GLY A 41 9.61 4.69 4.42
C GLY A 41 11.09 4.31 4.44
N SER A 42 11.48 3.43 5.36
CA SER A 42 12.87 2.93 5.44
C SER A 42 13.26 2.07 4.23
N THR A 43 12.31 1.32 3.67
CA THR A 43 12.53 0.51 2.46
C THR A 43 12.91 1.37 1.26
N PHE A 44 12.33 2.56 1.09
CA PHE A 44 12.72 3.45 -0.02
C PHE A 44 14.19 3.85 -0.03
N LEU A 45 14.79 4.01 1.15
CA LEU A 45 16.21 4.33 1.27
C LEU A 45 17.05 3.16 0.75
N VAL A 46 16.73 1.94 1.18
CA VAL A 46 17.40 0.71 0.74
C VAL A 46 17.22 0.49 -0.75
N VAL A 47 16.00 0.68 -1.27
CA VAL A 47 15.68 0.56 -2.69
C VAL A 47 16.53 1.54 -3.49
N LYS A 48 16.61 2.81 -3.08
CA LYS A 48 17.42 3.80 -3.81
C LYS A 48 18.90 3.43 -3.89
N GLU A 49 19.49 2.93 -2.79
CA GLU A 49 20.89 2.47 -2.82
C GLU A 49 21.06 1.21 -3.69
N THR A 50 20.10 0.29 -3.63
CA THR A 50 20.12 -0.94 -4.45
C THR A 50 19.99 -0.61 -5.94
N LEU A 51 19.15 0.37 -6.29
CA LEU A 51 18.94 0.84 -7.66
C LEU A 51 20.20 1.44 -8.28
N LYS A 52 21.10 2.04 -7.47
CA LYS A 52 22.39 2.55 -7.95
C LYS A 52 23.34 1.42 -8.35
N LEU A 53 23.23 0.25 -7.70
CA LEU A 53 24.13 -0.89 -7.89
C LEU A 53 23.67 -1.82 -9.02
N THR A 54 22.38 -2.12 -9.12
CA THR A 54 21.84 -3.14 -10.05
C THR A 54 21.01 -2.56 -11.18
N GLY A 55 20.59 -1.30 -11.09
CA GLY A 55 19.66 -0.68 -12.02
C GLY A 55 18.19 -1.05 -11.74
N PRO A 56 17.24 -0.29 -12.32
CA PRO A 56 15.82 -0.37 -11.97
C PRO A 56 15.15 -1.65 -12.42
N PHE A 57 15.44 -2.11 -13.63
CA PHE A 57 14.84 -3.33 -14.17
C PHE A 57 15.34 -4.60 -13.46
N THR A 58 16.62 -4.64 -13.08
CA THR A 58 17.21 -5.79 -12.37
C THR A 58 16.65 -5.93 -10.96
N TYR A 59 16.52 -4.82 -10.22
CA TYR A 59 15.91 -4.82 -8.89
C TYR A 59 14.45 -5.30 -8.95
N LEU A 60 13.69 -4.82 -9.94
CA LEU A 60 12.30 -5.21 -10.15
C LEU A 60 12.19 -6.70 -10.48
N ALA A 61 13.00 -7.18 -11.42
CA ALA A 61 13.03 -8.59 -11.81
C ALA A 61 13.32 -9.48 -10.61
N LEU A 62 14.36 -9.16 -9.81
CA LEU A 62 14.72 -9.95 -8.64
C LEU A 62 13.58 -10.00 -7.61
N SER A 63 13.00 -8.84 -7.29
CA SER A 63 11.93 -8.72 -6.29
C SER A 63 10.68 -9.53 -6.68
N TYR A 64 10.25 -9.41 -7.95
CA TYR A 64 9.13 -10.17 -8.46
C TYR A 64 9.44 -11.65 -8.64
N SER A 65 10.67 -12.02 -9.01
CA SER A 65 11.10 -13.41 -9.09
C SER A 65 11.07 -14.09 -7.72
N VAL A 66 11.61 -13.45 -6.68
CA VAL A 66 11.59 -13.98 -5.31
C VAL A 66 10.15 -14.12 -4.81
N GLY A 67 9.32 -13.10 -5.02
CA GLY A 67 7.89 -13.15 -4.67
C GLY A 67 7.15 -14.27 -5.41
N THR A 68 7.39 -14.41 -6.71
CA THR A 68 6.79 -15.47 -7.55
C THR A 68 7.21 -16.85 -7.08
N LEU A 69 8.50 -17.07 -6.80
CA LEU A 69 9.01 -18.34 -6.30
C LEU A 69 8.44 -18.69 -4.92
N ALA A 70 8.38 -17.72 -4.01
CA ALA A 70 7.79 -17.91 -2.69
C ALA A 70 6.31 -18.30 -2.77
N LEU A 71 5.52 -17.56 -3.57
CA LEU A 71 4.10 -17.88 -3.79
C LEU A 71 3.94 -19.24 -4.50
N ALA A 72 4.76 -19.53 -5.50
CA ALA A 72 4.73 -20.79 -6.21
C ALA A 72 5.03 -21.98 -5.28
N LEU A 73 5.96 -21.84 -4.33
CA LEU A 73 6.28 -22.88 -3.35
C LEU A 73 5.13 -23.12 -2.37
N ILE A 74 4.56 -22.05 -1.81
CA ILE A 74 3.46 -22.12 -0.84
C ILE A 74 2.19 -22.68 -1.49
N PHE A 75 1.86 -22.21 -2.70
CA PHE A 75 0.61 -22.55 -3.40
C PHE A 75 0.80 -23.53 -4.56
N HIS A 76 1.88 -24.33 -4.57
CA HIS A 76 2.22 -25.24 -5.67
C HIS A 76 1.04 -26.15 -6.08
N LYS A 77 0.28 -26.67 -5.11
CA LYS A 77 -0.90 -27.53 -5.37
C LYS A 77 -2.05 -26.79 -6.05
N ARG A 78 -2.20 -25.50 -5.79
CA ARG A 78 -3.25 -24.66 -6.38
C ARG A 78 -2.85 -24.17 -7.77
N LEU A 79 -1.56 -23.94 -8.00
CA LEU A 79 -1.00 -23.63 -9.32
C LEU A 79 -1.31 -24.72 -10.36
N LEU A 80 -1.30 -25.99 -9.94
CA LEU A 80 -1.62 -27.13 -10.82
C LEU A 80 -3.09 -27.18 -11.27
N ARG A 81 -4.00 -26.43 -10.62
CA ARG A 81 -5.43 -26.36 -10.96
C ARG A 81 -5.81 -25.06 -11.65
N ILE A 82 -4.84 -24.22 -12.03
CA ILE A 82 -5.11 -22.95 -12.70
C ILE A 82 -5.75 -23.18 -14.07
N THR A 83 -6.83 -22.44 -14.32
CA THR A 83 -7.51 -22.39 -15.61
C THR A 83 -6.88 -21.36 -16.54
N ARG A 84 -7.00 -21.54 -17.86
CA ARG A 84 -6.46 -20.59 -18.85
C ARG A 84 -7.02 -19.17 -18.70
N LEU A 85 -8.23 -19.04 -18.16
CA LEU A 85 -8.87 -17.74 -17.90
C LEU A 85 -8.21 -17.00 -16.72
N GLU A 86 -7.84 -17.73 -15.68
CA GLU A 86 -7.05 -17.20 -14.54
C GLU A 86 -5.65 -16.78 -14.99
N VAL A 87 -4.99 -17.56 -15.87
CA VAL A 87 -3.70 -17.17 -16.45
C VAL A 87 -3.81 -15.88 -17.25
N LYS A 88 -4.82 -15.76 -18.13
CA LYS A 88 -5.02 -14.54 -18.93
C LYS A 88 -5.31 -13.33 -18.05
N SER A 89 -6.16 -13.48 -17.03
CA SER A 89 -6.50 -12.40 -16.10
C SER A 89 -5.28 -11.97 -15.28
N GLY A 90 -4.52 -12.94 -14.77
CA GLY A 90 -3.28 -12.71 -14.04
C GLY A 90 -2.20 -12.06 -14.91
N LEU A 91 -2.08 -12.45 -16.19
CA LEU A 91 -1.14 -11.84 -17.13
C LEU A 91 -1.50 -10.38 -17.42
N THR A 92 -2.79 -10.09 -17.66
CA THR A 92 -3.25 -8.71 -17.87
C THR A 92 -2.94 -7.84 -16.66
N ILE A 93 -3.31 -8.28 -15.45
CA ILE A 93 -3.03 -7.55 -14.20
C ILE A 93 -1.52 -7.39 -14.01
N GLY A 94 -0.74 -8.45 -14.27
CA GLY A 94 0.71 -8.44 -14.16
C GLY A 94 1.38 -7.44 -15.10
N ILE A 95 0.90 -7.30 -16.34
CA ILE A 95 1.41 -6.30 -17.30
C ILE A 95 1.15 -4.88 -16.80
N PHE A 96 -0.06 -4.58 -16.35
CA PHE A 96 -0.39 -3.27 -15.79
C PHE A 96 0.42 -2.96 -14.52
N LEU A 97 0.57 -3.96 -13.65
CA LEU A 97 1.36 -3.83 -12.42
C LEU A 97 2.84 -3.59 -12.73
N PHE A 98 3.41 -4.36 -13.66
CA PHE A 98 4.79 -4.19 -14.11
C PHE A 98 5.02 -2.82 -14.73
N ALA A 99 4.12 -2.36 -15.60
CA ALA A 99 4.23 -1.03 -16.20
C ALA A 99 4.18 0.08 -15.14
N GLY A 100 3.24 0.00 -14.18
CA GLY A 100 3.14 0.94 -13.08
C GLY A 100 4.39 0.96 -12.19
N TYR A 101 4.87 -0.22 -11.79
CA TYR A 101 6.07 -0.34 -10.95
C TYR A 101 7.35 0.03 -11.69
N ALA A 102 7.48 -0.28 -12.97
CA ALA A 102 8.62 0.13 -13.78
C ALA A 102 8.67 1.66 -13.88
N LEU A 103 7.53 2.32 -14.12
CA LEU A 103 7.44 3.77 -14.15
C LEU A 103 7.75 4.39 -12.77
N GLN A 104 7.19 3.83 -11.70
CA GLN A 104 7.43 4.27 -10.33
C GLN A 104 8.92 4.14 -9.95
N THR A 105 9.52 2.98 -10.20
CA THR A 105 10.92 2.67 -9.85
C THR A 105 11.89 3.51 -10.67
N THR A 106 11.59 3.73 -11.95
CA THR A 106 12.37 4.63 -12.80
C THR A 106 12.25 6.07 -12.30
N GLY A 107 11.06 6.51 -11.86
CA GLY A 107 10.84 7.82 -11.25
C GLY A 107 11.67 8.06 -9.97
N ILE A 108 11.90 7.01 -9.17
CA ILE A 108 12.77 7.07 -7.97
C ILE A 108 14.22 7.41 -8.33
N GLN A 109 14.69 7.04 -9.53
CA GLN A 109 16.05 7.41 -9.96
C GLN A 109 16.18 8.91 -10.24
N TYR A 110 15.12 9.54 -10.76
CA TYR A 110 15.13 10.96 -11.13
C TYR A 110 14.72 11.91 -9.99
N THR A 111 14.17 11.38 -8.90
CA THR A 111 13.65 12.19 -7.78
C THR A 111 14.33 11.84 -6.44
N THR A 112 14.25 12.74 -5.47
CA THR A 112 14.80 12.48 -4.13
C THR A 112 13.93 11.46 -3.38
N VAL A 113 14.51 10.67 -2.47
CA VAL A 113 13.77 9.67 -1.67
C VAL A 113 12.55 10.32 -1.01
N SER A 114 12.72 11.54 -0.50
CA SER A 114 11.67 12.32 0.14
C SER A 114 10.54 12.75 -0.80
N LYS A 115 10.85 13.07 -2.07
CA LYS A 115 9.82 13.42 -3.08
C LYS A 115 9.10 12.19 -3.62
N ALA A 116 9.82 11.07 -3.78
CA ALA A 116 9.22 9.80 -4.17
C ALA A 116 8.21 9.36 -3.12
N GLY A 117 8.62 9.24 -1.86
CA GLY A 117 7.76 8.80 -0.75
C GLY A 117 6.63 9.76 -0.39
N PHE A 118 6.58 10.98 -0.94
CA PHE A 118 5.43 11.89 -0.80
C PHE A 118 4.37 11.66 -1.90
N ILE A 119 4.80 11.19 -3.08
CA ILE A 119 3.91 10.98 -4.24
C ILE A 119 3.25 9.60 -4.21
N THR A 120 3.89 8.61 -3.59
CA THR A 120 3.42 7.23 -3.54
C THR A 120 2.86 6.86 -2.18
#